data_AF-A0A4R1K9F1-F1
#
_entry.id   AF-A0A4R1K9F1-F1
#
_cell.length_a   1.000
_cell.length_b   1.000
_cell.length_c   1.000
_cell.angle_alpha   90.00
_cell.angle_beta   90.00
_cell.angle_gamma   90.00
#
_symmetry.space_group_name_H-M   'P 1'
#
loop_
_entity.id
_entity.type
_entity.pdbx_description
1 polymer ?
#
loop_
_entity_poly.entity_id
_entity_poly.type
_entity_poly.pdbx_seq_one_letter_code
_entity_poly.pdbx_strand_id
1 'polypeptide(L)'
;MGSDKPGISLMTVEAYSLDSAYIIPNSTHAFVVGKNDRSVQWKNYGRGWETTDPKTLVATVNTYREWLMTYIPPGTEGTASGVNFGVNGVCHTFANRELLVADASADVRQAVKDEYAVFFFGKYGIGLDQLKQLLNAAYNNVTARYADNLNAYNTVMSRLNNYIDDELLAWRKIAIEEAGIDVDGILAKSPQAGLAIARQRLQNYINARESIYSDFLAGRLDKHGVQLKIKSTIIQHTTDYLNWLSTIHYITEADRNTYISRISAFLDRYIQSVRAMALHVESGNML
;
A
#
# COMPACT_ATOMS: atom_id res chain seq x y z
N MET A 1 23.00 35.18 -18.42
CA MET A 1 22.97 34.01 -19.31
C MET A 1 22.25 32.90 -18.57
N GLY A 2 20.95 32.73 -18.83
CA GLY A 2 20.19 31.60 -18.28
C GLY A 2 20.52 30.38 -19.11
N SER A 3 21.13 29.36 -18.51
CA SER A 3 21.26 28.05 -19.16
C SER A 3 19.86 27.42 -19.18
N ASP A 4 19.26 27.33 -20.36
CA ASP A 4 18.03 26.56 -20.55
C ASP A 4 18.31 25.13 -20.07
N LYS A 5 17.60 24.71 -19.01
CA LYS A 5 17.66 23.34 -18.52
C LYS A 5 17.24 22.42 -19.68
N PRO A 6 17.95 21.31 -19.94
CA PRO A 6 17.58 20.39 -21.01
C PRO A 6 16.11 19.95 -20.87
N GLY A 7 15.38 20.04 -21.98
CA GLY A 7 13.97 19.65 -22.03
C GLY A 7 13.80 18.15 -21.75
N ILE A 8 12.72 17.81 -21.06
CA ILE A 8 12.39 16.41 -20.74
C ILE A 8 11.92 15.70 -22.00
N SER A 9 12.66 14.67 -22.44
CA SER A 9 12.23 13.76 -23.50
C SER A 9 11.43 12.60 -22.93
N LEU A 10 10.33 12.22 -23.58
CA LEU A 10 9.49 11.09 -23.17
C LEU A 10 10.23 9.76 -23.35
N MET A 11 10.23 8.91 -22.32
CA MET A 11 10.69 7.53 -22.40
C MET A 11 9.58 6.64 -21.86
N THR A 12 9.20 5.62 -22.63
CA THR A 12 8.20 4.64 -22.23
C THR A 12 8.79 3.71 -21.15
N VAL A 13 8.02 3.45 -20.11
CA VAL A 13 8.32 2.50 -19.03
C VAL A 13 7.26 1.41 -19.08
N GLU A 14 7.60 0.16 -18.77
CA GLU A 14 6.66 -0.97 -18.72
C GLU A 14 6.58 -1.50 -17.28
N ALA A 15 5.43 -1.99 -16.83
CA ALA A 15 5.35 -2.83 -15.62
C ALA A 15 4.72 -4.19 -15.89
N TYR A 16 5.06 -5.17 -15.06
CA TYR A 16 4.61 -6.55 -15.17
C TYR A 16 4.23 -7.10 -13.80
N SER A 17 3.32 -8.09 -13.80
CA SER A 17 2.87 -8.78 -12.61
C SER A 17 3.51 -10.16 -12.52
N LEU A 18 4.19 -10.50 -11.43
CA LEU A 18 4.69 -11.87 -11.19
C LEU A 18 3.82 -12.60 -10.19
N ASP A 19 3.58 -13.88 -10.43
CA ASP A 19 3.04 -14.77 -9.41
C ASP A 19 4.00 -14.81 -8.22
N SER A 20 3.43 -14.47 -7.07
CA SER A 20 4.06 -14.61 -5.78
C SER A 20 4.31 -16.08 -5.48
N ALA A 21 5.57 -16.46 -5.27
CA ALA A 21 5.90 -17.71 -4.61
C ALA A 21 5.56 -17.69 -3.09
N TYR A 22 5.10 -16.55 -2.56
CA TYR A 22 4.76 -16.42 -1.15
C TYR A 22 3.38 -17.02 -0.82
N ILE A 23 3.22 -17.36 0.45
CA ILE A 23 2.17 -18.18 1.07
C ILE A 23 0.75 -17.58 0.96
N ILE A 24 0.56 -16.39 0.36
CA ILE A 24 -0.75 -15.94 -0.14
C ILE A 24 -0.94 -16.59 -1.52
N PRO A 25 -1.69 -17.70 -1.65
CA PRO A 25 -1.72 -18.45 -2.90
C PRO A 25 -2.29 -17.57 -4.01
N ASN A 26 -1.59 -17.52 -5.14
CA ASN A 26 -1.98 -16.77 -6.34
C ASN A 26 -1.97 -15.23 -6.18
N SER A 27 -1.21 -14.63 -5.24
CA SER A 27 -1.03 -13.16 -5.26
C SER A 27 -0.07 -12.74 -6.38
N THR A 28 -0.30 -11.58 -7.00
CA THR A 28 0.53 -11.09 -8.12
C THR A 28 1.21 -9.76 -7.77
N HIS A 29 2.50 -9.62 -8.03
CA HIS A 29 3.31 -8.42 -7.70
C HIS A 29 3.60 -7.56 -8.92
N ALA A 30 3.33 -6.24 -8.87
CA ALA A 30 3.65 -5.32 -9.97
C ALA A 30 5.05 -4.68 -9.84
N PHE A 31 5.80 -4.57 -10.95
CA PHE A 31 7.17 -4.01 -10.97
C PHE A 31 7.40 -3.06 -12.15
N VAL A 32 8.11 -1.95 -11.95
CA VAL A 32 8.37 -0.95 -13.00
C VAL A 32 9.75 -1.14 -13.67
N VAL A 33 9.84 -1.20 -15.00
CA VAL A 33 11.11 -1.31 -15.77
C VAL A 33 11.18 -0.34 -16.95
N GLY A 34 12.38 0.12 -17.30
CA GLY A 34 12.58 0.95 -18.48
C GLY A 34 12.35 0.15 -19.78
N LYS A 35 11.48 0.60 -20.68
CA LYS A 35 11.15 -0.15 -21.92
C LYS A 35 12.37 -0.43 -22.80
N ASN A 36 13.29 0.55 -22.89
CA ASN A 36 14.48 0.46 -23.75
C ASN A 36 15.76 0.11 -22.98
N ASP A 37 15.70 -0.02 -21.66
CA ASP A 37 16.85 -0.37 -20.82
C ASP A 37 16.39 -1.33 -19.70
N ARG A 38 16.53 -2.62 -20.01
CA ARG A 38 16.20 -3.74 -19.11
C ARG A 38 17.37 -4.16 -18.23
N SER A 39 18.49 -3.41 -18.25
CA SER A 39 19.64 -3.65 -17.38
C SER A 39 19.39 -3.18 -15.95
N VAL A 40 18.43 -2.28 -15.76
CA VAL A 40 18.01 -1.79 -14.45
C VAL A 40 17.13 -2.83 -13.76
N GLN A 41 17.73 -3.57 -12.85
CA GLN A 41 17.03 -4.49 -11.96
C GLN A 41 16.73 -3.80 -10.62
N TRP A 42 15.45 -3.76 -10.28
CA TRP A 42 15.02 -3.40 -8.93
C TRP A 42 15.37 -4.55 -7.99
N LYS A 43 16.04 -4.25 -6.87
CA LYS A 43 16.39 -5.29 -5.90
C LYS A 43 15.08 -5.89 -5.38
N ASN A 44 14.86 -7.14 -5.77
CA ASN A 44 13.73 -8.00 -5.48
C ASN A 44 12.89 -7.60 -4.25
N TYR A 45 11.68 -7.13 -4.52
CA TYR A 45 10.51 -7.42 -3.70
C TYR A 45 9.61 -8.47 -4.39
N GLY A 46 10.25 -9.35 -5.17
CA GLY A 46 9.69 -10.48 -5.92
C GLY A 46 10.37 -10.61 -7.29
N ARG A 47 11.19 -11.67 -7.48
CA ARG A 47 11.71 -12.31 -8.71
C ARG A 47 12.29 -11.51 -9.91
N GLY A 48 12.06 -10.22 -10.08
CA GLY A 48 12.53 -9.50 -11.26
C GLY A 48 11.85 -9.95 -12.56
N TRP A 49 12.27 -9.40 -13.70
CA TRP A 49 11.55 -9.51 -14.99
C TRP A 49 11.52 -10.94 -15.54
N GLU A 50 10.33 -11.57 -15.58
CA GLU A 50 10.09 -12.81 -16.34
C GLU A 50 9.48 -12.49 -17.72
N THR A 51 10.00 -13.15 -18.76
CA THR A 51 9.70 -12.84 -20.17
C THR A 51 8.36 -13.35 -20.67
N THR A 52 7.68 -14.20 -19.89
CA THR A 52 6.52 -15.00 -20.29
C THR A 52 5.16 -14.44 -19.85
N ASP A 53 5.13 -13.46 -18.96
CA ASP A 53 3.89 -13.06 -18.27
C ASP A 53 3.15 -11.89 -18.96
N PRO A 54 1.81 -11.85 -18.89
CA PRO A 54 1.00 -10.76 -19.41
C PRO A 54 1.30 -9.44 -18.70
N LYS A 55 1.41 -8.36 -19.48
CA LYS A 55 2.00 -7.08 -19.07
C LYS A 55 0.93 -6.01 -18.95
N THR A 56 0.93 -5.23 -17.85
CA THR A 56 0.13 -4.00 -17.81
C THR A 56 0.69 -2.99 -16.81
N LEU A 57 1.41 -1.99 -17.33
CA LEU A 57 1.43 -0.58 -16.89
C LEU A 57 2.41 0.17 -17.80
N VAL A 58 2.13 1.44 -18.12
CA VAL A 58 3.06 2.26 -18.89
C VAL A 58 3.24 3.62 -18.24
N ALA A 59 4.47 3.97 -17.82
CA ALA A 59 4.78 5.37 -17.50
C ALA A 59 5.43 6.04 -18.72
N THR A 60 4.79 7.03 -19.32
CA THR A 60 5.21 7.57 -20.63
C THR A 60 6.16 8.77 -20.53
N VAL A 61 6.40 9.30 -19.33
CA VAL A 61 7.02 10.61 -19.09
C VAL A 61 8.28 10.49 -18.21
N ASN A 62 9.41 11.07 -18.65
CA ASN A 62 10.72 10.92 -18.00
C ASN A 62 10.86 11.66 -16.65
N THR A 63 10.08 12.71 -16.37
CA THR A 63 10.03 13.34 -15.03
C THR A 63 9.70 12.34 -13.94
N TYR A 64 8.71 11.47 -14.20
CA TYR A 64 8.30 10.42 -13.29
C TYR A 64 9.37 9.35 -13.12
N ARG A 65 10.12 9.03 -14.20
CA ARG A 65 11.27 8.11 -14.13
C ARG A 65 12.40 8.69 -13.29
N GLU A 66 12.88 9.90 -13.57
CA GLU A 66 13.97 10.51 -12.81
C GLU A 66 13.58 10.69 -11.34
N TRP A 67 12.30 11.00 -11.08
CA TRP A 67 11.77 11.06 -9.72
C TRP A 67 11.76 9.68 -9.06
N LEU A 68 11.25 8.65 -9.73
CA LEU A 68 11.27 7.29 -9.22
C LEU A 68 12.70 6.80 -8.94
N MET A 69 13.64 7.03 -9.86
CA MET A 69 15.06 6.67 -9.72
C MET A 69 15.76 7.44 -8.60
N THR A 70 15.28 8.63 -8.26
CA THR A 70 15.79 9.43 -7.14
C THR A 70 15.15 9.01 -5.82
N TYR A 71 13.86 8.69 -5.83
CA TYR A 71 13.08 8.30 -4.66
C TYR A 71 13.40 6.87 -4.20
N ILE A 72 13.49 5.94 -5.15
CA ILE A 72 13.82 4.54 -4.94
C ILE A 72 14.90 4.18 -5.97
N PRO A 73 16.19 4.35 -5.67
CA PRO A 73 17.23 3.97 -6.64
C PRO A 73 17.33 2.44 -6.77
N PRO A 74 17.49 1.89 -7.99
CA PRO A 74 17.75 0.46 -8.19
C PRO A 74 18.96 -0.01 -7.38
N GLY A 75 18.91 -1.22 -6.83
CA GLY A 75 20.00 -1.76 -6.02
C GLY A 75 20.07 -1.26 -4.57
N THR A 76 19.18 -0.36 -4.15
CA THR A 76 19.08 0.05 -2.74
C THR A 76 18.14 -0.88 -1.97
N GLU A 77 18.48 -1.18 -0.72
CA GLU A 77 17.54 -1.80 0.22
C GLU A 77 16.47 -0.74 0.55
N GLY A 78 15.21 -1.13 0.69
CA GLY A 78 14.03 -0.25 0.90
C GLY A 78 14.12 0.76 2.04
N THR A 79 15.20 0.75 2.82
CA THR A 79 15.55 1.80 3.78
C THR A 79 15.64 3.19 3.13
N ALA A 80 16.07 3.32 1.86
CA ALA A 80 16.12 4.61 1.16
C ALA A 80 14.73 5.18 0.81
N SER A 81 13.74 4.33 0.55
CA SER A 81 12.36 4.72 0.22
C SER A 81 11.46 4.91 1.45
N GLY A 82 12.05 4.81 2.64
CA GLY A 82 11.33 4.84 3.91
C GLY A 82 10.40 3.64 4.05
N VAL A 83 10.78 2.46 3.53
CA VAL A 83 10.01 1.23 3.66
C VAL A 83 10.83 0.17 4.39
N ASN A 84 10.32 -0.29 5.52
CA ASN A 84 10.85 -1.37 6.32
C ASN A 84 9.86 -2.54 6.27
N PHE A 85 10.26 -3.62 5.59
CA PHE A 85 9.42 -4.78 5.37
C PHE A 85 8.91 -5.34 6.71
N GLY A 86 7.60 -5.60 6.79
CA GLY A 86 6.93 -6.06 8.01
C GLY A 86 6.66 -4.98 9.06
N VAL A 87 7.19 -3.76 8.90
CA VAL A 87 6.87 -2.60 9.75
C VAL A 87 5.85 -1.72 9.07
N ASN A 88 6.18 -1.22 7.87
CA ASN A 88 5.34 -0.28 7.16
C ASN A 88 4.75 -0.78 5.86
N GLY A 89 5.02 -2.05 5.53
CA GLY A 89 4.44 -2.69 4.38
C GLY A 89 5.06 -4.02 4.08
N VAL A 90 4.58 -4.61 2.99
CA VAL A 90 5.20 -5.75 2.31
C VAL A 90 5.54 -5.31 0.88
N CYS A 91 6.10 -6.21 0.08
CA CYS A 91 6.34 -6.05 -1.35
C CYS A 91 5.22 -5.32 -2.13
N HIS A 92 3.95 -5.62 -1.89
CA HIS A 92 2.80 -4.91 -2.49
C HIS A 92 2.76 -3.41 -2.15
N THR A 93 3.16 -3.04 -0.94
CA THR A 93 3.29 -1.63 -0.51
C THR A 93 4.36 -0.89 -1.31
N PHE A 94 5.50 -1.54 -1.59
CA PHE A 94 6.53 -0.97 -2.44
C PHE A 94 6.01 -0.74 -3.85
N ALA A 95 5.37 -1.75 -4.44
CA ALA A 95 4.74 -1.62 -5.74
C ALA A 95 3.77 -0.43 -5.75
N ASN A 96 2.85 -0.34 -4.79
CA ASN A 96 1.89 0.77 -4.71
C ASN A 96 2.59 2.15 -4.61
N ARG A 97 3.74 2.26 -3.92
CA ARG A 97 4.54 3.51 -3.85
C ARG A 97 5.27 3.83 -5.16
N GLU A 98 5.80 2.84 -5.88
CA GLU A 98 6.39 3.05 -7.21
C GLU A 98 5.32 3.54 -8.20
N LEU A 99 4.16 2.91 -8.16
CA LEU A 99 3.03 3.17 -9.02
C LEU A 99 2.38 4.52 -8.77
N LEU A 100 2.42 4.99 -7.53
CA LEU A 100 2.01 6.34 -7.15
C LEU A 100 2.78 7.40 -7.96
N VAL A 101 4.06 7.14 -8.24
CA VAL A 101 4.95 7.99 -9.03
C VAL A 101 4.94 7.60 -10.52
N ALA A 102 4.19 6.59 -10.94
CA ALA A 102 3.97 6.30 -12.35
C ALA A 102 2.97 7.29 -12.98
N ASP A 103 2.90 7.32 -14.32
CA ASP A 103 1.90 8.09 -15.08
C ASP A 103 0.46 7.75 -14.63
N ALA A 104 -0.44 8.72 -14.65
CA ALA A 104 -1.77 8.64 -14.03
C ALA A 104 -2.73 7.64 -14.71
N SER A 105 -2.41 7.16 -15.92
CA SER A 105 -3.20 6.18 -16.68
C SER A 105 -3.03 4.71 -16.23
N ALA A 106 -2.13 4.48 -15.29
CA ALA A 106 -1.77 3.19 -14.72
C ALA A 106 -2.82 2.67 -13.70
N ASP A 107 -3.64 1.67 -14.06
CA ASP A 107 -4.52 0.97 -13.10
C ASP A 107 -3.89 -0.31 -12.56
N VAL A 108 -3.58 -0.28 -11.27
CA VAL A 108 -2.80 -1.30 -10.55
C VAL A 108 -3.55 -1.87 -9.37
N ARG A 109 -4.82 -1.47 -9.24
CA ARG A 109 -5.75 -2.02 -8.26
C ARG A 109 -6.14 -3.46 -8.57
N GLN A 110 -5.64 -4.03 -9.68
CA GLN A 110 -5.90 -5.39 -10.13
C GLN A 110 -4.85 -6.42 -9.65
N ALA A 111 -3.82 -6.01 -8.89
CA ALA A 111 -2.92 -6.98 -8.29
C ALA A 111 -3.71 -7.93 -7.37
N VAL A 112 -3.65 -9.24 -7.67
CA VAL A 112 -4.43 -10.26 -6.98
C VAL A 112 -4.06 -10.26 -5.50
N LYS A 113 -5.08 -10.17 -4.64
CA LYS A 113 -4.96 -10.20 -3.17
C LYS A 113 -4.18 -9.03 -2.54
N ASP A 114 -4.06 -7.89 -3.22
CA ASP A 114 -3.54 -6.65 -2.61
C ASP A 114 -4.39 -6.19 -1.41
N GLU A 115 -5.70 -6.50 -1.39
CA GLU A 115 -6.60 -6.12 -0.29
C GLU A 115 -6.12 -6.54 1.11
N TYR A 116 -5.38 -7.64 1.25
CA TYR A 116 -4.86 -8.09 2.54
C TYR A 116 -3.74 -7.16 3.05
N ALA A 117 -2.85 -6.75 2.15
CA ALA A 117 -1.80 -5.80 2.46
C ALA A 117 -2.38 -4.41 2.74
N VAL A 118 -3.35 -3.98 1.93
CA VAL A 118 -4.05 -2.69 2.09
C VAL A 118 -4.84 -2.66 3.42
N PHE A 119 -5.54 -3.73 3.77
CA PHE A 119 -6.28 -3.83 5.03
C PHE A 119 -5.38 -3.63 6.25
N PHE A 120 -4.18 -4.23 6.24
CA PHE A 120 -3.29 -4.20 7.41
C PHE A 120 -2.35 -2.99 7.43
N PHE A 121 -1.72 -2.65 6.31
CA PHE A 121 -0.72 -1.59 6.23
C PHE A 121 -1.24 -0.29 5.60
N GLY A 122 -2.36 -0.32 4.88
CA GLY A 122 -2.85 0.80 4.07
C GLY A 122 -2.36 0.74 2.63
N LYS A 123 -2.99 1.53 1.75
CA LYS A 123 -2.75 1.44 0.29
C LYS A 123 -1.28 1.69 -0.07
N TYR A 124 -0.67 2.70 0.56
CA TYR A 124 0.73 3.05 0.39
C TYR A 124 1.57 2.70 1.62
N GLY A 125 1.07 1.82 2.48
CA GLY A 125 1.67 1.52 3.76
C GLY A 125 1.44 2.62 4.80
N ILE A 126 1.85 2.35 6.03
CA ILE A 126 1.85 3.30 7.14
C ILE A 126 3.05 4.27 7.00
N GLY A 127 2.95 5.46 7.60
CA GLY A 127 3.99 6.47 7.53
C GLY A 127 3.82 7.38 6.31
N LEU A 128 2.57 7.75 6.02
CA LEU A 128 2.22 8.57 4.86
C LEU A 128 2.86 9.96 4.90
N ASP A 129 3.03 10.54 6.09
CA ASP A 129 3.70 11.84 6.23
C ASP A 129 5.19 11.77 5.89
N GLN A 130 5.87 10.70 6.31
CA GLN A 130 7.26 10.46 5.91
C GLN A 130 7.35 10.20 4.41
N LEU A 131 6.41 9.42 3.83
CA LEU A 131 6.33 9.20 2.40
C LEU A 131 6.19 10.53 1.63
N LYS A 132 5.31 11.43 2.06
CA LYS A 132 5.15 12.78 1.46
C LYS A 132 6.46 13.57 1.50
N GLN A 133 7.18 13.54 2.63
CA GLN A 133 8.46 14.23 2.79
C GLN A 133 9.53 13.66 1.84
N LEU A 134 9.66 12.34 1.76
CA LEU A 134 10.62 11.67 0.89
C LEU A 134 10.33 11.92 -0.59
N LEU A 135 9.05 11.84 -0.98
CA LEU A 135 8.59 12.15 -2.34
C LEU A 135 8.91 13.60 -2.70
N ASN A 136 8.63 14.55 -1.81
CA ASN A 136 8.96 15.98 -2.02
C ASN A 136 10.47 16.21 -2.15
N ALA A 137 11.28 15.61 -1.26
CA ALA A 137 12.73 15.75 -1.31
C ALA A 137 13.31 15.19 -2.62
N ALA A 138 12.85 14.01 -3.04
CA ALA A 138 13.27 13.41 -4.31
C ALA A 138 12.84 14.25 -5.51
N TYR A 139 11.61 14.79 -5.50
CA TYR A 139 11.12 15.66 -6.57
C TYR A 139 11.94 16.94 -6.69
N ASN A 140 12.25 17.61 -5.57
CA ASN A 140 13.06 18.83 -5.57
C ASN A 140 14.48 18.60 -6.12
N ASN A 141 15.05 17.42 -5.87
CA ASN A 141 16.34 17.04 -6.45
C ASN A 141 16.27 16.88 -7.98
N VAL A 142 15.18 16.31 -8.48
CA VAL A 142 14.93 16.19 -9.94
C VAL A 142 14.70 17.55 -10.57
N THR A 143 13.83 18.39 -10.01
CA THR A 143 13.49 19.70 -10.60
C THR A 143 14.59 20.76 -10.47
N ALA A 144 15.55 20.56 -9.55
CA ALA A 144 16.80 21.29 -9.56
C ALA A 144 17.57 21.09 -10.89
N ARG A 145 17.48 19.90 -11.49
CA ARG A 145 18.23 19.48 -12.69
C ARG A 145 17.40 19.50 -13.98
N TYR A 146 16.08 19.31 -13.89
CA TYR A 146 15.18 19.17 -15.04
C TYR A 146 13.93 20.06 -14.89
N ALA A 147 13.27 20.46 -15.98
CA ALA A 147 12.06 21.30 -15.94
C ALA A 147 10.78 20.45 -15.81
N ASP A 148 9.93 20.69 -14.80
CA ASP A 148 8.64 19.97 -14.65
C ASP A 148 7.54 20.57 -15.53
N ASN A 149 7.44 20.09 -16.77
CA ASN A 149 6.47 20.59 -17.74
C ASN A 149 5.04 20.04 -17.52
N LEU A 150 4.82 19.14 -16.56
CA LEU A 150 3.55 18.37 -16.43
C LEU A 150 2.95 18.37 -15.02
N ASN A 151 3.46 19.22 -14.12
CA ASN A 151 2.96 19.33 -12.74
C ASN A 151 2.93 17.97 -12.01
N ALA A 152 3.98 17.17 -12.21
CA ALA A 152 4.05 15.79 -11.78
C ALA A 152 3.83 15.68 -10.26
N TYR A 153 4.41 16.60 -9.48
CA TYR A 153 4.28 16.61 -8.02
C TYR A 153 2.82 16.71 -7.56
N ASN A 154 2.06 17.66 -8.08
CA ASN A 154 0.66 17.84 -7.65
C ASN A 154 -0.20 16.63 -8.05
N THR A 155 0.07 16.02 -9.21
CA THR A 155 -0.62 14.79 -9.63
C THR A 155 -0.35 13.62 -8.68
N VAL A 156 0.91 13.39 -8.33
CA VAL A 156 1.30 12.32 -7.37
C VAL A 156 0.73 12.60 -5.98
N MET A 157 0.83 13.83 -5.48
CA MET A 157 0.28 14.20 -4.17
C MET A 157 -1.25 14.08 -4.14
N SER A 158 -1.95 14.41 -5.23
CA SER A 158 -3.40 14.23 -5.33
C SER A 158 -3.78 12.74 -5.23
N ARG A 159 -3.09 11.86 -5.95
CA ARG A 159 -3.28 10.40 -5.87
C ARG A 159 -2.98 9.86 -4.47
N LEU A 160 -1.91 10.35 -3.83
CA LEU A 160 -1.52 9.96 -2.48
C LEU A 160 -2.57 10.36 -1.43
N ASN A 161 -3.35 11.40 -1.69
CA ASN A 161 -4.42 11.84 -0.80
C ASN A 161 -5.78 11.22 -1.14
N ASN A 162 -5.93 10.55 -2.29
CA ASN A 162 -7.16 9.93 -2.74
C ASN A 162 -7.10 8.39 -2.66
N TYR A 163 -6.91 7.86 -1.46
CA TYR A 163 -6.72 6.42 -1.21
C TYR A 163 -7.80 5.79 -0.33
N ILE A 164 -8.69 6.61 0.25
CA ILE A 164 -9.68 6.13 1.22
C ILE A 164 -10.65 5.13 0.59
N ASP A 165 -10.99 5.29 -0.69
CA ASP A 165 -11.91 4.41 -1.40
C ASP A 165 -11.25 3.04 -1.66
N ASP A 166 -9.97 3.02 -2.01
CA ASP A 166 -9.21 1.79 -2.17
C ASP A 166 -9.07 1.04 -0.84
N GLU A 167 -8.83 1.76 0.28
CA GLU A 167 -8.82 1.15 1.61
C GLU A 167 -10.21 0.62 2.00
N LEU A 168 -11.31 1.36 1.75
CA LEU A 168 -12.67 0.87 2.01
C LEU A 168 -12.99 -0.41 1.22
N LEU A 169 -12.56 -0.50 -0.04
CA LEU A 169 -12.76 -1.69 -0.86
C LEU A 169 -12.02 -2.89 -0.28
N ALA A 170 -10.78 -2.70 0.16
CA ALA A 170 -10.01 -3.73 0.85
C ALA A 170 -10.68 -4.19 2.15
N TRP A 171 -11.13 -3.24 2.98
CA TRP A 171 -11.86 -3.52 4.21
C TRP A 171 -13.17 -4.27 3.95
N ARG A 172 -13.94 -3.88 2.92
CA ARG A 172 -15.16 -4.59 2.51
C ARG A 172 -14.86 -6.03 2.12
N LYS A 173 -13.84 -6.26 1.28
CA LYS A 173 -13.45 -7.62 0.87
C LYS A 173 -13.09 -8.49 2.07
N ILE A 174 -12.19 -8.02 2.94
CA ILE A 174 -11.76 -8.78 4.13
C ILE A 174 -12.93 -9.04 5.09
N ALA A 175 -13.83 -8.06 5.28
CA ALA A 175 -15.02 -8.24 6.11
C ALA A 175 -15.94 -9.35 5.57
N ILE A 176 -16.11 -9.44 4.24
CA ILE A 176 -16.92 -10.48 3.62
C ILE A 176 -16.20 -11.83 3.69
N GLU A 177 -14.95 -11.89 3.22
CA GLU A 177 -14.24 -13.15 2.99
C GLU A 177 -13.73 -13.79 4.28
N GLU A 178 -13.16 -13.00 5.20
CA GLU A 178 -12.49 -13.52 6.40
C GLU A 178 -13.41 -13.51 7.63
N ALA A 179 -14.35 -12.56 7.69
CA ALA A 179 -15.29 -12.46 8.81
C ALA A 179 -16.68 -13.04 8.50
N GLY A 180 -17.05 -13.16 7.22
CA GLY A 180 -18.39 -13.59 6.82
C GLY A 180 -19.47 -12.56 7.13
N ILE A 181 -19.13 -11.27 7.14
CA ILE A 181 -20.07 -10.18 7.36
C ILE A 181 -20.90 -9.97 6.10
N ASP A 182 -22.23 -9.96 6.24
CA ASP A 182 -23.16 -9.55 5.17
C ASP A 182 -23.13 -8.02 4.98
N VAL A 183 -22.04 -7.51 4.40
CA VAL A 183 -21.83 -6.08 4.19
C VAL A 183 -22.92 -5.50 3.30
N ASP A 184 -23.36 -6.23 2.28
CA ASP A 184 -24.35 -5.75 1.32
C ASP A 184 -25.74 -5.66 1.94
N GLY A 185 -26.15 -6.66 2.73
CA GLY A 185 -27.39 -6.61 3.50
C GLY A 185 -27.38 -5.52 4.57
N ILE A 186 -26.23 -5.23 5.19
CA ILE A 186 -26.08 -4.11 6.14
C ILE A 186 -26.22 -2.77 5.42
N LEU A 187 -25.54 -2.57 4.30
CA LEU A 187 -25.59 -1.33 3.53
C LEU A 187 -26.98 -1.08 2.94
N ALA A 188 -27.72 -2.13 2.56
CA ALA A 188 -29.09 -2.02 2.07
C ALA A 188 -30.06 -1.43 3.12
N LYS A 189 -29.77 -1.58 4.42
CA LYS A 189 -30.59 -1.00 5.51
C LYS A 189 -30.45 0.53 5.61
N SER A 190 -29.32 1.10 5.16
CA SER A 190 -29.13 2.56 5.06
C SER A 190 -27.95 2.92 4.14
N PRO A 191 -28.20 3.04 2.81
CA PRO A 191 -27.13 3.18 1.82
C PRO A 191 -26.31 4.46 1.97
N GLN A 192 -26.97 5.61 2.21
CA GLN A 192 -26.30 6.91 2.26
C GLN A 192 -25.58 7.15 3.59
N ALA A 193 -26.23 6.82 4.73
CA ALA A 193 -25.61 7.03 6.03
C ALA A 193 -24.53 5.98 6.34
N GLY A 194 -24.72 4.74 5.88
CA GLY A 194 -23.76 3.64 6.10
C GLY A 194 -22.38 3.94 5.51
N LEU A 195 -22.31 4.41 4.26
CA LEU A 195 -21.04 4.72 3.61
C LEU A 195 -20.33 5.93 4.24
N ALA A 196 -21.07 6.97 4.61
CA ALA A 196 -20.50 8.15 5.27
C ALA A 196 -19.89 7.79 6.64
N ILE A 197 -20.59 6.96 7.42
CA ILE A 197 -20.10 6.48 8.72
C ILE A 197 -18.89 5.56 8.55
N ALA A 198 -18.90 4.67 7.56
CA ALA A 198 -17.77 3.80 7.25
C ALA A 198 -16.52 4.62 6.88
N ARG A 199 -16.66 5.65 6.03
CA ARG A 199 -15.58 6.60 5.69
C ARG A 199 -15.02 7.29 6.93
N GLN A 200 -15.89 7.85 7.78
CA GLN A 200 -15.46 8.53 9.00
C GLN A 200 -14.69 7.60 9.95
N ARG A 201 -15.20 6.38 10.16
CA ARG A 201 -14.55 5.39 11.03
C ARG A 201 -13.22 4.90 10.46
N LEU A 202 -13.14 4.69 9.16
CA LEU A 202 -11.89 4.36 8.49
C LEU A 202 -10.87 5.49 8.64
N GLN A 203 -11.28 6.75 8.50
CA GLN A 203 -10.38 7.89 8.72
C GLN A 203 -9.84 7.92 10.15
N ASN A 204 -10.69 7.65 11.15
CA ASN A 204 -10.25 7.55 12.55
C ASN A 204 -9.24 6.41 12.74
N TYR A 205 -9.48 5.25 12.14
CA TYR A 205 -8.54 4.13 12.14
C TYR A 205 -7.22 4.51 11.47
N ILE A 206 -7.24 5.15 10.31
CA ILE A 206 -6.04 5.60 9.59
C ILE A 206 -5.22 6.55 10.48
N ASN A 207 -5.86 7.52 11.13
CA ASN A 207 -5.16 8.44 12.03
C ASN A 207 -4.50 7.69 13.21
N ALA A 208 -5.21 6.71 13.80
CA ALA A 208 -4.68 5.87 14.87
C ALA A 208 -3.58 4.91 14.37
N ARG A 209 -3.65 4.45 13.11
CA ARG A 209 -2.61 3.66 12.46
C ARG A 209 -1.35 4.51 12.31
N GLU A 210 -1.44 5.71 11.72
CA GLU A 210 -0.28 6.58 11.50
C GLU A 210 0.47 6.98 12.79
N SER A 211 -0.22 7.10 13.92
CA SER A 211 0.44 7.39 15.20
C SER A 211 1.36 6.25 15.68
N ILE A 212 1.06 4.99 15.32
CA ILE A 212 1.90 3.83 15.61
C ILE A 212 3.26 3.96 14.91
N TYR A 213 3.29 4.52 13.70
CA TYR A 213 4.54 4.73 12.99
C TYR A 213 5.39 5.82 13.63
N SER A 214 4.75 6.87 14.13
CA SER A 214 5.44 7.89 14.93
C SER A 214 6.09 7.30 16.19
N ASP A 215 5.43 6.34 16.86
CA ASP A 215 6.00 5.61 18.00
C ASP A 215 7.20 4.74 17.60
N PHE A 216 7.13 4.07 16.45
CA PHE A 216 8.24 3.30 15.89
C PHE A 216 9.46 4.19 15.59
N LEU A 217 9.26 5.32 14.90
CA LEU A 217 10.35 6.26 14.60
C LEU A 217 10.99 6.85 15.86
N ALA A 218 10.22 7.01 16.93
CA ALA A 218 10.72 7.47 18.22
C ALA A 218 11.39 6.36 19.07
N GLY A 219 11.50 5.13 18.55
CA GLY A 219 12.10 3.99 19.25
C GLY A 219 11.24 3.44 20.39
N ARG A 220 9.96 3.80 20.48
CA ARG A 220 9.03 3.30 21.51
C ARG A 220 8.46 1.92 21.18
N LEU A 221 8.47 1.55 19.90
CA LEU A 221 8.02 0.25 19.42
C LEU A 221 9.12 -0.39 18.56
N ASP A 222 9.32 -1.70 18.73
CA ASP A 222 10.06 -2.50 17.76
C ASP A 222 9.15 -2.95 16.61
N LYS A 223 9.71 -3.67 15.63
CA LYS A 223 8.95 -4.15 14.46
C LYS A 223 7.75 -5.00 14.85
N HIS A 224 7.92 -5.87 15.85
CA HIS A 224 6.85 -6.77 16.28
C HIS A 224 5.77 -6.02 17.06
N GLY A 225 6.17 -5.07 17.90
CA GLY A 225 5.30 -4.15 18.64
C GLY A 225 4.42 -3.33 17.69
N VAL A 226 4.95 -2.87 16.54
CA VAL A 226 4.15 -2.22 15.50
C VAL A 226 3.04 -3.14 15.00
N GLN A 227 3.36 -4.38 14.62
CA GLN A 227 2.38 -5.35 14.11
C GLN A 227 1.28 -5.65 15.16
N LEU A 228 1.68 -5.89 16.42
CA LEU A 228 0.74 -6.15 17.51
C LEU A 228 -0.14 -4.93 17.79
N LYS A 229 0.42 -3.72 17.72
CA LYS A 229 -0.33 -2.49 17.92
C LYS A 229 -1.33 -2.28 16.79
N ILE A 230 -0.95 -2.47 15.53
CA ILE A 230 -1.86 -2.42 14.38
C ILE A 230 -3.01 -3.42 14.57
N LYS A 231 -2.73 -4.67 14.93
CA LYS A 231 -3.78 -5.66 15.25
C LYS A 231 -4.72 -5.15 16.34
N SER A 232 -4.18 -4.66 17.45
CA SER A 232 -5.00 -4.17 18.57
C SER A 232 -5.92 -3.02 18.12
N THR A 233 -5.41 -2.10 17.30
CA THR A 233 -6.17 -0.98 16.73
C THR A 233 -7.25 -1.47 15.77
N ILE A 234 -6.95 -2.42 14.89
CA ILE A 234 -7.96 -3.03 13.99
C ILE A 234 -9.07 -3.68 14.81
N ILE A 235 -8.74 -4.48 15.82
CA ILE A 235 -9.72 -5.15 16.68
C ILE A 235 -10.58 -4.14 17.43
N GLN A 236 -9.97 -3.09 17.99
CA GLN A 236 -10.69 -2.04 18.70
C GLN A 236 -11.70 -1.34 17.78
N HIS A 237 -11.25 -0.81 16.64
CA HIS A 237 -12.13 -0.10 15.70
C HIS A 237 -13.22 -0.99 15.11
N THR A 238 -12.89 -2.25 14.82
CA THR A 238 -13.85 -3.26 14.37
C THR A 238 -14.90 -3.53 15.44
N THR A 239 -14.47 -3.75 16.69
CA THR A 239 -15.36 -4.01 17.82
C THR A 239 -16.29 -2.83 18.07
N ASP A 240 -15.77 -1.60 18.05
CA ASP A 240 -16.55 -0.39 18.20
C ASP A 240 -17.60 -0.23 17.09
N TYR A 241 -17.26 -0.61 15.85
CA TYR A 241 -18.20 -0.52 14.74
C TYR A 241 -19.27 -1.61 14.79
N LEU A 242 -18.89 -2.85 15.08
CA LEU A 242 -19.82 -3.97 15.20
C LEU A 242 -20.74 -3.79 16.43
N ASN A 243 -20.25 -3.20 17.52
CA ASN A 243 -21.08 -2.79 18.65
C ASN A 243 -22.13 -1.77 18.21
N TRP A 244 -21.73 -0.72 17.48
CA TRP A 244 -22.67 0.25 16.94
C TRP A 244 -23.72 -0.40 16.03
N LEU A 245 -23.31 -1.27 15.11
CA LEU A 245 -24.22 -2.02 14.24
C LEU A 245 -25.21 -2.89 15.04
N SER A 246 -24.76 -3.49 16.13
CA SER A 246 -25.62 -4.28 17.03
C SER A 246 -26.61 -3.39 17.80
N THR A 247 -26.17 -2.23 18.28
CA THR A 247 -27.03 -1.28 19.01
C THR A 247 -28.16 -0.73 18.13
N ILE A 248 -27.90 -0.49 16.85
CA ILE A 248 -28.93 -0.05 15.90
C ILE A 248 -29.70 -1.22 15.26
N HIS A 249 -29.51 -2.45 15.76
CA HIS A 249 -30.17 -3.67 15.31
C HIS A 249 -29.92 -4.04 13.83
N TYR A 250 -28.78 -3.63 13.27
CA TYR A 250 -28.38 -4.03 11.93
C TYR A 250 -27.79 -5.44 11.90
N ILE A 251 -27.23 -5.89 13.03
CA ILE A 251 -26.78 -7.27 13.29
C ILE A 251 -27.21 -7.69 14.69
N THR A 252 -27.18 -8.99 15.00
CA THR A 252 -27.42 -9.48 16.37
C THR A 252 -26.13 -9.43 17.21
N GLU A 253 -26.26 -9.53 18.54
CA GLU A 253 -25.10 -9.66 19.43
C GLU A 253 -24.30 -10.94 19.17
N ALA A 254 -24.98 -12.03 18.76
CA ALA A 254 -24.34 -13.27 18.39
C ALA A 254 -23.48 -13.08 17.13
N ASP A 255 -24.04 -12.44 16.09
CA ASP A 255 -23.32 -12.10 14.86
C ASP A 255 -22.08 -11.24 15.17
N ARG A 256 -22.27 -10.18 15.97
CA ARG A 256 -21.18 -9.30 16.43
C ARG A 256 -20.03 -10.11 17.03
N ASN A 257 -20.34 -10.98 17.99
CA ASN A 257 -19.32 -11.77 18.69
C ASN A 257 -18.61 -12.74 17.74
N THR A 258 -19.35 -13.37 16.82
CA THR A 258 -18.79 -14.25 15.78
C THR A 258 -17.85 -13.50 14.85
N TYR A 259 -18.25 -12.32 14.35
CA TYR A 259 -17.44 -11.50 13.46
C TYR A 259 -16.14 -11.03 14.14
N ILE A 260 -16.22 -10.56 15.39
CA ILE A 260 -15.03 -10.16 16.17
C ILE A 260 -14.05 -11.33 16.31
N SER A 261 -14.57 -12.52 16.67
CA SER A 261 -13.75 -13.72 16.82
C SER A 261 -13.04 -14.11 15.53
N ARG A 262 -13.76 -14.11 14.40
CA ARG A 262 -13.19 -14.43 13.08
C ARG A 262 -12.12 -13.44 12.63
N ILE A 263 -12.37 -12.14 12.80
CA ILE A 263 -11.39 -11.09 12.47
C ILE A 263 -10.13 -11.23 13.34
N SER A 264 -10.28 -11.49 14.64
CA SER A 264 -9.12 -11.72 15.51
C SER A 264 -8.31 -12.93 15.05
N ALA A 265 -8.97 -14.06 14.75
CA ALA A 265 -8.30 -15.27 14.28
C ALA A 265 -7.60 -15.07 12.93
N PHE A 266 -8.21 -14.33 12.00
CA PHE A 266 -7.58 -13.92 10.74
C PHE A 266 -6.32 -13.08 10.99
N LEU A 267 -6.40 -12.04 11.83
CA LEU A 267 -5.27 -11.18 12.16
C LEU A 267 -4.11 -11.93 12.80
N ASP A 268 -4.41 -12.92 13.65
CA ASP A 268 -3.39 -13.80 14.24
C ASP A 268 -2.62 -14.59 13.17
N ARG A 269 -3.33 -15.22 12.23
CA ARG A 269 -2.71 -15.91 11.10
C ARG A 269 -1.91 -14.94 10.22
N TYR A 270 -2.46 -13.77 9.94
CA TYR A 270 -1.83 -12.79 9.06
C TYR A 270 -0.53 -12.24 9.67
N ILE A 271 -0.50 -11.89 10.96
CA ILE A 271 0.72 -11.44 11.62
C ILE A 271 1.78 -12.53 11.63
N GLN A 272 1.42 -13.79 11.91
CA GLN A 272 2.36 -14.90 11.84
C GLN A 272 2.99 -15.00 10.44
N SER A 273 2.19 -14.88 9.39
CA SER A 273 2.66 -14.87 8.01
C SER A 273 3.60 -13.70 7.73
N VAL A 274 3.23 -12.47 8.14
CA VAL A 274 4.07 -11.27 7.97
C VAL A 274 5.42 -11.43 8.66
N ARG A 275 5.44 -11.98 9.89
CA ARG A 275 6.69 -12.23 10.63
C ARG A 275 7.57 -13.24 9.94
N ALA A 276 7.00 -14.35 9.48
CA ALA A 276 7.75 -15.36 8.73
C ALA A 276 8.39 -14.76 7.47
N MET A 277 7.64 -13.93 6.73
CA MET A 277 8.16 -13.23 5.55
C MET A 277 9.28 -12.24 5.90
N ALA A 278 9.11 -11.43 6.96
CA ALA A 278 10.14 -10.48 7.37
C ALA A 278 11.46 -11.19 7.72
N LEU A 279 11.39 -12.31 8.44
CA LEU A 279 12.57 -13.12 8.78
C LEU A 279 13.24 -13.73 7.54
N HIS A 280 12.48 -14.15 6.53
CA HIS A 280 13.03 -14.66 5.26
C HIS A 280 13.76 -13.56 4.49
N VAL A 281 13.18 -12.36 4.38
CA VAL A 281 13.82 -11.20 3.73
C VAL A 281 15.10 -10.80 4.48
N GLU A 282 15.06 -10.75 5.82
CA GLU A 282 16.20 -10.36 6.66
C GLU A 282 17.34 -11.39 6.65
N SER A 283 17.04 -12.66 6.43
CA SER A 283 18.06 -13.73 6.37
C SER A 283 18.73 -13.87 5.00
N GLY A 284 18.35 -13.07 4.00
CA GLY A 284 18.89 -13.14 2.64
C GLY A 284 18.54 -14.44 1.89
N ASN A 285 17.71 -15.30 2.48
CA ASN A 285 17.21 -16.52 1.88
C ASN A 285 16.04 -16.18 0.94
N MET A 286 16.37 -15.63 -0.23
CA MET A 286 15.41 -15.50 -1.33
C MET A 286 15.47 -16.78 -2.17
N LEU A 287 14.39 -17.57 -2.15
CA LEU A 287 14.15 -18.67 -3.10
C LEU A 287 13.91 -18.12 -4.51
#